data_AF-A0A0F7UIZ4-F1
#
_entry.id   AF-A0A0F7UIZ4-F1
#
_cell.length_a   1.000
_cell.length_b   1.000
_cell.length_c   1.000
_cell.angle_alpha   90.00
_cell.angle_beta   90.00
_cell.angle_gamma   90.00
#
_symmetry.space_group_name_H-M   'P 1'
#
loop_
_entity.id
_entity.type
_entity.pdbx_description
1 polymer ?
#
loop_
_entity_poly.entity_id
_entity_poly.type
_entity_poly.pdbx_seq_one_letter_code
_entity_poly.pdbx_strand_id
1 'polypeptide(L)'
;MPGCPLAMPPKFPRPGLLSLIPRRRDRRQGIQSLFSPSPSTSASRFLPFSLPRHSCSLRHLLLGCLSLLALLLWENGQLAAAQLRIQSPKHLIEELKGAGAFEEQAGETIIGSTASFGTPAYGTVLRGKAFYVPDPATERVDSGSHCTPAYCEKIKNDVDQWKKSEATGGPSKVIFFLDRGICTFAAKVRIAQSCGADAAVVVDRGVSGWSRSYIRFNVIMSDDGTGQDITIPSVLISRTDGQLILDAVLGGGAVEPVLVEMEWNIPNRWPVAVDFWTDPGERQSSAFLQQIAPHMLDLGPHVRFKTLYSIFEVEGGSGEMCLTKGIYKQFPQAYCAFDPAAQSLAHTGSEVVEEALREACLYQTTATSSKDLPDSEFSKEFWQYHKLMADPQKGCFFNAEGRNEWSETCSMRLMSEILSSGQMKILKECIEGPQGRQLLDVSKSNRTWGPIALRINGARFSGNLDVETAMRVICASTKDPSTDRYRAPECDRLMIEVHKEEAPWLRDAPDWQNFFLVLLFLGIIAACAVALYYRIAKQRLLQEVRQEVSAEIQQQIQQYYEMNEERAPPARSGLERQPLVP
;
A
#
# COMPACT_ATOMS: atom_id res chain seq x y z
N MET A 1 -41.67 -15.22 -36.29
CA MET A 1 -41.03 -15.33 -37.61
C MET A 1 -39.65 -15.95 -37.43
N PRO A 2 -39.21 -16.82 -38.35
CA PRO A 2 -38.32 -17.94 -38.06
C PRO A 2 -36.83 -17.57 -38.16
N GLY A 3 -36.00 -18.35 -37.47
CA GLY A 3 -34.54 -18.21 -37.42
C GLY A 3 -33.80 -18.80 -38.62
N CYS A 4 -32.53 -18.41 -38.75
CA CYS A 4 -31.48 -19.01 -39.56
C CYS A 4 -30.11 -18.44 -39.10
N PRO A 5 -28.96 -19.07 -39.41
CA PRO A 5 -28.15 -19.78 -38.41
C PRO A 5 -26.72 -19.24 -38.22
N LEU A 6 -26.10 -19.71 -37.12
CA LEU A 6 -24.69 -19.55 -36.73
C LEU A 6 -23.72 -20.14 -37.77
N ALA A 7 -22.73 -19.35 -38.18
CA ALA A 7 -21.62 -19.76 -39.03
C ALA A 7 -20.49 -20.42 -38.21
N MET A 8 -19.96 -21.55 -38.70
CA MET A 8 -18.80 -22.25 -38.14
C MET A 8 -17.47 -21.55 -38.51
N PRO A 9 -16.43 -21.63 -37.66
CA PRO A 9 -15.10 -21.13 -37.99
C PRO A 9 -14.28 -22.11 -38.86
N PRO A 10 -13.31 -21.63 -39.65
CA PRO A 10 -12.51 -22.45 -40.56
C PRO A 10 -11.45 -23.30 -39.82
N LYS A 11 -11.23 -24.51 -40.33
CA LYS A 11 -10.25 -25.50 -39.87
C LYS A 11 -8.82 -25.11 -40.33
N PHE A 12 -7.88 -25.05 -39.40
CA PHE A 12 -6.44 -25.00 -39.67
C PHE A 12 -5.89 -26.38 -40.06
N PRO A 13 -4.98 -26.49 -41.04
CA PRO A 13 -4.30 -27.75 -41.37
C PRO A 13 -3.07 -28.01 -40.48
N ARG A 14 -2.88 -29.28 -40.11
CA ARG A 14 -1.70 -29.80 -39.41
C ARG A 14 -0.46 -29.80 -40.32
N PRO A 15 0.76 -29.55 -39.81
CA PRO A 15 1.99 -29.81 -40.56
C PRO A 15 2.53 -31.22 -40.29
N GLY A 16 2.93 -31.91 -41.36
CA GLY A 16 3.67 -33.17 -41.33
C GLY A 16 5.18 -32.97 -41.34
N LEU A 17 5.88 -33.88 -40.63
CA LEU A 17 7.30 -34.25 -40.77
C LEU A 17 7.62 -34.59 -42.25
N LEU A 18 8.83 -34.57 -42.83
CA LEU A 18 10.24 -34.62 -42.41
C LEU A 18 11.05 -34.45 -43.73
N SER A 19 12.20 -33.76 -43.74
CA SER A 19 13.38 -34.22 -44.50
C SER A 19 14.66 -33.45 -44.12
N LEU A 20 15.75 -34.21 -44.17
CA LEU A 20 17.10 -33.96 -43.65
C LEU A 20 18.04 -33.33 -44.71
N ILE A 21 19.26 -33.00 -44.24
CA ILE A 21 20.59 -32.92 -44.93
C ILE A 21 21.12 -31.47 -45.12
N PRO A 22 22.43 -31.14 -44.95
CA PRO A 22 23.36 -31.41 -43.83
C PRO A 22 24.20 -30.16 -43.40
N ARG A 23 24.80 -30.22 -42.20
CA ARG A 23 25.80 -29.24 -41.71
C ARG A 23 27.19 -29.47 -42.33
N ARG A 24 27.83 -28.39 -42.79
CA ARG A 24 29.26 -28.36 -43.17
C ARG A 24 30.08 -27.73 -42.04
N ARG A 25 31.14 -28.43 -41.65
CA ARG A 25 32.28 -28.04 -40.80
C ARG A 25 32.91 -26.72 -41.28
N ASP A 26 33.35 -25.89 -40.34
CA ASP A 26 34.77 -25.54 -40.35
C ASP A 26 35.35 -25.26 -38.96
N ARG A 27 36.66 -25.49 -38.87
CA ARG A 27 37.48 -25.79 -37.69
C ARG A 27 38.59 -24.75 -37.61
N ARG A 28 38.90 -24.21 -36.42
CA ARG A 28 40.29 -23.99 -35.92
C ARG A 28 40.33 -23.32 -34.52
N GLN A 29 40.87 -24.09 -33.57
CA GLN A 29 41.69 -23.64 -32.41
C GLN A 29 43.01 -23.03 -32.96
N GLY A 30 43.82 -22.17 -32.33
CA GLY A 30 44.18 -21.87 -30.94
C GLY A 30 45.72 -21.71 -30.87
N ILE A 31 46.27 -21.09 -29.80
CA ILE A 31 47.71 -20.99 -29.37
C ILE A 31 48.45 -19.71 -29.86
N GLN A 32 48.79 -18.70 -29.05
CA GLN A 32 49.78 -18.52 -27.94
C GLN A 32 51.29 -18.42 -28.32
N SER A 33 51.78 -17.18 -28.28
CA SER A 33 53.00 -16.60 -27.64
C SER A 33 54.45 -17.05 -27.91
N LEU A 34 55.30 -15.99 -27.96
CA LEU A 34 56.71 -15.82 -27.54
C LEU A 34 57.85 -16.25 -28.48
N PHE A 35 58.76 -15.31 -28.79
CA PHE A 35 60.21 -15.34 -28.50
C PHE A 35 60.94 -14.10 -29.08
N SER A 36 61.73 -13.40 -28.24
CA SER A 36 62.77 -12.39 -28.58
C SER A 36 64.11 -13.09 -28.99
N PRO A 37 65.33 -12.50 -29.12
CA PRO A 37 65.81 -11.10 -28.89
C PRO A 37 66.97 -10.51 -29.81
N SER A 38 67.22 -9.18 -29.65
CA SER A 38 68.54 -8.43 -29.60
C SER A 38 69.46 -8.26 -30.86
N PRO A 39 70.56 -7.45 -30.85
CA PRO A 39 70.82 -6.07 -30.34
C PRO A 39 71.73 -5.17 -31.27
N SER A 40 71.94 -3.88 -30.94
CA SER A 40 73.20 -3.08 -31.15
C SER A 40 72.98 -1.62 -30.67
N THR A 41 73.54 -1.18 -29.53
CA THR A 41 74.89 -0.62 -29.23
C THR A 41 75.15 0.84 -29.64
N SER A 42 75.35 1.71 -28.64
CA SER A 42 76.42 2.73 -28.48
C SER A 42 75.91 3.87 -27.55
N ALA A 43 76.19 3.92 -26.25
CA ALA A 43 77.45 4.21 -25.53
C ALA A 43 77.77 5.72 -25.36
N SER A 44 77.61 6.23 -24.12
CA SER A 44 78.72 6.75 -23.25
C SER A 44 78.48 8.05 -22.47
N ARG A 45 78.53 7.92 -21.12
CA ARG A 45 79.15 8.76 -20.05
C ARG A 45 78.69 10.23 -19.89
N PHE A 46 78.35 10.74 -18.71
CA PHE A 46 79.09 10.80 -17.44
C PHE A 46 78.14 10.97 -16.21
N LEU A 47 78.62 10.56 -15.03
CA LEU A 47 78.12 10.82 -13.65
C LEU A 47 79.16 11.72 -12.92
N PRO A 48 78.98 12.19 -11.67
CA PRO A 48 77.78 12.24 -10.79
C PRO A 48 77.56 13.61 -10.09
N PHE A 49 76.38 13.85 -9.49
CA PHE A 49 76.26 14.50 -8.16
C PHE A 49 74.86 14.22 -7.58
N SER A 50 74.81 14.05 -6.26
CA SER A 50 73.79 13.42 -5.42
C SER A 50 72.61 14.30 -4.98
N LEU A 51 71.39 13.74 -4.88
CA LEU A 51 70.52 13.61 -3.68
C LEU A 51 69.08 13.17 -4.05
N PRO A 52 68.35 12.42 -3.19
CA PRO A 52 67.11 11.72 -3.56
C PRO A 52 65.85 12.46 -3.07
N ARG A 53 64.69 12.20 -3.72
CA ARG A 53 63.37 12.30 -3.07
C ARG A 53 62.30 11.49 -3.83
N HIS A 54 61.86 10.42 -3.18
CA HIS A 54 60.64 9.66 -3.47
C HIS A 54 59.40 10.51 -3.21
N SER A 55 58.44 10.56 -4.15
CA SER A 55 57.03 10.93 -3.89
C SER A 55 56.17 10.61 -5.12
N CYS A 56 55.88 9.34 -5.41
CA CYS A 56 54.94 8.99 -6.48
C CYS A 56 54.06 7.76 -6.20
N SER A 57 53.80 7.44 -4.93
CA SER A 57 52.98 6.25 -4.56
C SER A 57 51.66 6.56 -3.85
N LEU A 58 51.39 7.82 -3.46
CA LEU A 58 50.21 8.13 -2.64
C LEU A 58 48.96 8.48 -3.47
N ARG A 59 49.14 9.07 -4.66
CA ARG A 59 48.00 9.51 -5.50
C ARG A 59 47.23 8.35 -6.13
N HIS A 60 47.90 7.27 -6.53
CA HIS A 60 47.23 6.10 -7.10
C HIS A 60 46.54 5.22 -6.05
N LEU A 61 47.05 5.19 -4.80
CA LEU A 61 46.37 4.51 -3.70
C LEU A 61 45.10 5.26 -3.25
N LEU A 62 45.14 6.59 -3.23
CA LEU A 62 43.98 7.43 -2.88
C LEU A 62 42.87 7.36 -3.93
N LEU A 63 43.22 7.37 -5.22
CA LEU A 63 42.24 7.21 -6.31
C LEU A 63 41.64 5.79 -6.36
N GLY A 64 42.41 4.76 -6.02
CA GLY A 64 41.92 3.38 -5.89
C GLY A 64 41.03 3.14 -4.66
N CYS A 65 41.33 3.80 -3.53
CA CYS A 65 40.48 3.73 -2.34
C CYS A 65 39.18 4.53 -2.50
N LEU A 66 39.20 5.66 -3.22
CA LEU A 66 38.00 6.46 -3.49
C LEU A 66 37.02 5.76 -4.45
N SER A 67 37.52 4.98 -5.42
CA SER A 67 36.67 4.16 -6.30
C SER A 67 36.13 2.91 -5.60
N LEU A 68 36.87 2.31 -4.67
CA LEU A 68 36.36 1.25 -3.79
C LEU A 68 35.35 1.78 -2.75
N LEU A 69 35.54 3.00 -2.22
CA LEU A 69 34.53 3.64 -1.36
C LEU A 69 33.29 4.05 -2.15
N ALA A 70 33.42 4.49 -3.40
CA ALA A 70 32.27 4.79 -4.27
C ALA A 70 31.48 3.53 -4.67
N LEU A 71 32.14 2.37 -4.75
CA LEU A 71 31.49 1.07 -4.94
C LEU A 71 30.86 0.52 -3.65
N LEU A 72 31.37 0.90 -2.47
CA LEU A 72 30.77 0.57 -1.16
C LEU A 72 29.67 1.56 -0.73
N LEU A 73 29.60 2.73 -1.35
CA LEU A 73 28.55 3.75 -1.17
C LEU A 73 27.48 3.71 -2.27
N TRP A 74 27.53 2.72 -3.17
CA TRP A 74 26.37 2.42 -4.00
C TRP A 74 25.32 1.84 -3.07
N GLU A 75 24.33 2.66 -2.73
CA GLU A 75 23.15 2.29 -1.96
C GLU A 75 22.68 0.92 -2.42
N ASN A 76 22.80 -0.08 -1.53
CA ASN A 76 21.95 -1.26 -1.60
C ASN A 76 20.52 -0.72 -1.59
N GLY A 77 19.92 -0.60 -2.77
CA GLY A 77 18.52 -0.29 -2.89
C GLY A 77 17.77 -1.32 -2.06
N GLN A 78 17.30 -0.91 -0.89
CA GLN A 78 16.31 -1.67 -0.15
C GLN A 78 15.10 -1.72 -1.08
N LEU A 79 14.96 -2.80 -1.84
CA LEU A 79 13.72 -3.10 -2.52
C LEU A 79 12.66 -3.19 -1.43
N ALA A 80 11.55 -2.45 -1.56
CA ALA A 80 10.40 -2.71 -0.69
C ALA A 80 10.05 -4.19 -0.79
N ALA A 81 10.11 -4.84 0.36
CA ALA A 81 9.58 -6.17 0.57
C ALA A 81 8.44 -6.01 1.56
N ALA A 82 7.32 -6.68 1.31
CA ALA A 82 6.39 -6.96 2.39
C ALA A 82 7.16 -7.70 3.49
N GLN A 83 7.15 -7.14 4.69
CA GLN A 83 7.77 -7.72 5.85
C GLN A 83 6.74 -8.62 6.52
N LEU A 84 6.82 -9.92 6.24
CA LEU A 84 6.03 -10.94 6.91
C LEU A 84 6.79 -11.42 8.15
N ARG A 85 6.23 -11.24 9.34
CA ARG A 85 6.85 -11.66 10.61
C ARG A 85 5.93 -12.56 11.38
N ILE A 86 6.49 -13.62 11.97
CA ILE A 86 5.77 -14.49 12.90
C ILE A 86 5.94 -13.92 14.30
N GLN A 87 4.83 -13.65 14.98
CA GLN A 87 4.80 -13.11 16.35
C GLN A 87 4.66 -14.23 17.39
N SER A 88 4.01 -15.33 17.02
CA SER A 88 3.85 -16.51 17.85
C SER A 88 3.60 -17.74 16.96
N PRO A 89 3.88 -18.95 17.46
CA PRO A 89 4.57 -19.26 18.71
C PRO A 89 6.10 -19.06 18.61
N LYS A 90 6.79 -18.83 19.74
CA LYS A 90 8.25 -18.55 19.73
C LYS A 90 9.10 -19.69 19.14
N HIS A 91 8.70 -20.94 19.33
CA HIS A 91 9.45 -22.07 18.78
C HIS A 91 9.46 -22.07 17.25
N LEU A 92 8.36 -21.64 16.61
CA LEU A 92 8.27 -21.51 15.16
C LEU A 92 9.26 -20.45 14.63
N ILE A 93 9.46 -19.36 15.38
CA ILE A 93 10.45 -18.32 15.05
C ILE A 93 11.86 -18.93 15.03
N GLU A 94 12.21 -19.74 16.03
CA GLU A 94 13.52 -20.42 16.09
C GLU A 94 13.69 -21.47 14.98
N GLU A 95 12.63 -22.20 14.62
CA GLU A 95 12.67 -23.14 13.49
C GLU A 95 12.88 -22.42 12.16
N LEU A 96 12.17 -21.32 11.92
CA LEU A 96 12.34 -20.47 10.75
C LEU A 96 13.76 -19.87 10.69
N LYS A 97 14.31 -19.46 11.83
CA LYS A 97 15.70 -19.01 11.95
C LYS A 97 16.68 -20.10 11.57
N GLY A 98 16.49 -21.31 12.11
CA GLY A 98 17.32 -22.48 11.79
C GLY A 98 17.25 -22.89 10.32
N ALA A 99 16.11 -22.67 9.67
CA ALA A 99 15.91 -22.90 8.24
C ALA A 99 16.43 -21.76 7.34
N GLY A 100 17.01 -20.70 7.91
CA GLY A 100 17.50 -19.53 7.19
C GLY A 100 16.40 -18.73 6.48
N ALA A 101 15.22 -18.63 7.11
CA ALA A 101 14.07 -17.90 6.56
C ALA A 101 14.25 -16.37 6.63
N PHE A 102 15.05 -15.89 7.58
CA PHE A 102 15.18 -14.47 7.90
C PHE A 102 16.30 -13.78 7.14
N GLU A 103 16.07 -12.52 6.76
CA GLU A 103 17.07 -11.66 6.13
C GLU A 103 17.94 -10.97 7.20
N GLU A 104 19.27 -11.18 7.13
CA GLU A 104 20.23 -10.68 8.15
C GLU A 104 20.14 -9.17 8.41
N GLN A 105 19.72 -8.38 7.42
CA GLN A 105 19.65 -6.92 7.50
C GLN A 105 18.26 -6.37 7.89
N ALA A 106 17.21 -7.22 7.90
CA ALA A 106 15.82 -6.80 8.08
C ALA A 106 15.12 -7.48 9.28
N GLY A 107 15.89 -8.11 10.17
CA GLY A 107 15.39 -8.79 11.37
C GLY A 107 14.67 -10.11 11.07
N GLU A 108 13.73 -10.50 11.93
CA GLU A 108 12.94 -11.76 11.83
C GLU A 108 11.85 -11.68 10.74
N THR A 109 12.23 -11.21 9.55
CA THR A 109 11.34 -10.99 8.41
C THR A 109 11.51 -12.10 7.38
N ILE A 110 10.39 -12.72 7.00
CA ILE A 110 10.35 -13.76 5.97
C ILE A 110 10.39 -13.13 4.58
N ILE A 111 11.24 -13.67 3.72
CA ILE A 111 11.37 -13.23 2.33
C ILE A 111 10.14 -13.67 1.53
N GLY A 112 9.47 -12.71 0.90
CA GLY A 112 8.35 -12.94 0.00
C GLY A 112 8.28 -11.97 -1.17
N SER A 113 7.32 -12.21 -2.07
CA SER A 113 6.97 -11.33 -3.18
C SER A 113 5.56 -10.79 -2.99
N THR A 114 5.40 -9.48 -3.05
CA THR A 114 4.09 -8.83 -2.89
C THR A 114 3.30 -8.89 -4.18
N ALA A 115 1.98 -9.05 -4.06
CA ALA A 115 1.10 -8.97 -5.20
C ALA A 115 1.03 -7.58 -5.83
N SER A 116 0.65 -7.58 -7.11
CA SER A 116 0.39 -6.35 -7.87
C SER A 116 -1.02 -5.80 -7.66
N PHE A 117 -1.89 -6.59 -7.04
CA PHE A 117 -3.30 -6.34 -6.73
C PHE A 117 -3.52 -6.51 -5.23
N GLY A 118 -4.66 -6.03 -4.73
CA GLY A 118 -4.91 -5.95 -3.29
C GLY A 118 -4.10 -4.82 -2.68
N THR A 119 -4.77 -3.86 -2.06
CA THR A 119 -4.13 -2.64 -1.56
C THR A 119 -3.63 -2.88 -0.14
N PRO A 120 -2.31 -2.92 0.10
CA PRO A 120 -1.80 -2.89 1.45
C PRO A 120 -2.12 -1.57 2.12
N ALA A 121 -2.41 -1.61 3.42
CA ALA A 121 -2.51 -0.42 4.23
C ALA A 121 -1.09 0.12 4.51
N TYR A 122 -0.50 0.79 3.53
CA TYR A 122 0.82 1.41 3.63
C TYR A 122 0.91 2.36 4.82
N GLY A 123 2.04 2.30 5.55
CA GLY A 123 2.25 3.07 6.77
C GLY A 123 1.49 2.53 7.99
N THR A 124 0.84 1.36 7.88
CA THR A 124 0.22 0.65 8.99
C THR A 124 0.75 -0.77 9.10
N VAL A 125 0.47 -1.42 10.24
CA VAL A 125 0.85 -2.79 10.52
C VAL A 125 -0.40 -3.66 10.63
N LEU A 126 -0.52 -4.68 9.79
CA LEU A 126 -1.61 -5.65 9.86
C LEU A 126 -1.19 -6.83 10.72
N ARG A 127 -1.86 -7.03 11.85
CA ARG A 127 -1.62 -8.17 12.76
C ARG A 127 -2.84 -9.06 12.82
N GLY A 128 -2.69 -10.34 12.51
CA GLY A 128 -3.79 -11.30 12.51
C GLY A 128 -3.36 -12.73 12.81
N LYS A 129 -4.34 -13.61 12.98
CA LYS A 129 -4.11 -15.05 13.15
C LYS A 129 -4.02 -15.74 11.80
N ALA A 130 -3.08 -16.66 11.66
CA ALA A 130 -2.96 -17.52 10.49
C ALA A 130 -4.03 -18.63 10.49
N PHE A 131 -4.69 -18.81 9.35
CA PHE A 131 -5.63 -19.88 9.09
C PHE A 131 -5.24 -20.64 7.83
N TYR A 132 -5.41 -21.95 7.86
CA TYR A 132 -5.07 -22.82 6.75
C TYR A 132 -5.91 -24.09 6.80
N VAL A 133 -6.41 -24.51 5.63
CA VAL A 133 -7.03 -25.82 5.44
C VAL A 133 -6.29 -26.49 4.28
N PRO A 134 -5.77 -27.72 4.45
CA PRO A 134 -5.04 -28.39 3.40
C PRO A 134 -5.85 -28.55 2.12
N ASP A 135 -5.19 -28.28 0.98
CA ASP A 135 -5.73 -28.60 -0.33
C ASP A 135 -5.27 -30.00 -0.75
N PRO A 136 -6.13 -31.03 -0.68
CA PRO A 136 -5.74 -32.37 -1.07
C PRO A 136 -5.40 -32.38 -2.56
N ALA A 137 -4.31 -33.07 -2.93
CA ALA A 137 -3.97 -33.29 -4.32
C ALA A 137 -5.08 -34.11 -5.01
N THR A 138 -5.99 -33.44 -5.73
CA THR A 138 -7.01 -34.14 -6.51
C THR A 138 -6.41 -34.62 -7.83
N GLU A 139 -6.80 -35.81 -8.29
CA GLU A 139 -6.42 -36.34 -9.62
C GLU A 139 -6.93 -35.47 -10.78
N ARG A 140 -7.90 -34.57 -10.53
CA ARG A 140 -8.37 -33.58 -11.49
C ARG A 140 -7.51 -32.32 -11.42
N VAL A 141 -7.01 -31.92 -12.59
CA VAL A 141 -6.15 -30.74 -12.81
C VAL A 141 -6.89 -29.41 -12.55
N ASP A 142 -8.21 -29.46 -12.35
CA ASP A 142 -9.09 -28.28 -12.37
C ASP A 142 -9.71 -27.94 -10.99
N SER A 143 -9.38 -28.68 -9.92
CA SER A 143 -10.06 -28.55 -8.61
C SER A 143 -9.11 -28.50 -7.42
N GLY A 144 -8.39 -27.39 -7.24
CA GLY A 144 -7.80 -27.05 -5.94
C GLY A 144 -8.87 -26.41 -5.05
N SER A 145 -9.06 -26.88 -3.83
CA SER A 145 -9.99 -26.30 -2.86
C SER A 145 -9.72 -24.81 -2.63
N HIS A 146 -8.45 -24.37 -2.61
CA HIS A 146 -8.08 -22.95 -2.55
C HIS A 146 -8.49 -22.11 -3.76
N CYS A 147 -8.98 -22.74 -4.82
CA CYS A 147 -9.47 -22.09 -6.04
C CYS A 147 -11.01 -22.12 -6.14
N THR A 148 -11.71 -22.56 -5.09
CA THR A 148 -13.18 -22.66 -5.08
C THR A 148 -13.79 -22.10 -3.79
N PRO A 149 -15.04 -21.59 -3.83
CA PRO A 149 -15.76 -21.16 -2.63
C PRO A 149 -15.96 -22.25 -1.57
N ALA A 150 -15.84 -23.54 -1.93
CA ALA A 150 -15.89 -24.66 -0.99
C ALA A 150 -14.81 -24.58 0.10
N TYR A 151 -13.73 -23.83 -0.12
CA TYR A 151 -12.77 -23.50 0.92
C TYR A 151 -13.38 -22.71 2.08
N CYS A 152 -14.26 -21.74 1.78
CA CYS A 152 -14.89 -20.90 2.79
C CYS A 152 -15.68 -21.75 3.79
N GLU A 153 -16.42 -22.76 3.31
CA GLU A 153 -17.23 -23.64 4.15
C GLU A 153 -16.39 -24.40 5.18
N LYS A 154 -15.19 -24.83 4.80
CA LYS A 154 -14.29 -25.59 5.67
C LYS A 154 -13.71 -24.75 6.81
N ILE A 155 -13.50 -23.46 6.58
CA ILE A 155 -12.78 -22.58 7.51
C ILE A 155 -13.70 -21.62 8.28
N LYS A 156 -14.96 -21.50 7.83
CA LYS A 156 -15.94 -20.53 8.33
C LYS A 156 -16.10 -20.54 9.85
N ASN A 157 -16.26 -21.71 10.46
CA ASN A 157 -16.52 -21.81 11.89
C ASN A 157 -15.35 -21.26 12.73
N ASP A 158 -14.13 -21.61 12.36
CA ASP A 158 -12.91 -21.18 13.07
C ASP A 158 -12.69 -19.67 12.91
N VAL A 159 -12.95 -19.14 11.70
CA VAL A 159 -12.89 -17.71 11.40
C VAL A 159 -13.96 -16.93 12.17
N ASP A 160 -15.21 -17.37 12.14
CA ASP A 160 -16.32 -16.73 12.83
C ASP A 160 -16.10 -16.76 14.36
N GLN A 161 -15.51 -17.83 14.89
CA GLN A 161 -15.13 -17.92 16.30
C GLN A 161 -14.03 -16.92 16.64
N TRP A 162 -13.00 -16.79 15.81
CA TRP A 162 -11.92 -15.84 16.03
C TRP A 162 -12.40 -14.39 15.97
N LYS A 163 -13.21 -14.04 14.97
CA LYS A 163 -13.74 -12.67 14.82
C LYS A 163 -14.58 -12.21 16.02
N LYS A 164 -15.19 -13.13 16.77
CA LYS A 164 -15.92 -12.79 18.00
C LYS A 164 -15.02 -12.22 19.11
N SER A 165 -13.70 -12.44 19.06
CA SER A 165 -12.76 -11.83 20.01
C SER A 165 -12.77 -10.30 19.94
N GLU A 166 -13.14 -9.72 18.79
CA GLU A 166 -13.24 -8.28 18.56
C GLU A 166 -14.20 -7.61 19.54
N ALA A 167 -15.34 -8.25 19.81
CA ALA A 167 -16.37 -7.75 20.71
C ALA A 167 -15.87 -7.59 22.16
N THR A 168 -14.77 -8.26 22.50
CA THR A 168 -14.09 -8.17 23.79
C THR A 168 -12.76 -7.41 23.71
N GLY A 169 -12.48 -6.71 22.61
CA GLY A 169 -11.25 -5.96 22.38
C GLY A 169 -10.02 -6.81 22.02
N GLY A 170 -10.21 -8.08 21.65
CA GLY A 170 -9.14 -8.98 21.21
C GLY A 170 -8.80 -8.83 19.72
N PRO A 171 -7.66 -9.39 19.26
CA PRO A 171 -7.29 -9.37 17.85
C PRO A 171 -8.27 -10.20 17.01
N SER A 172 -8.81 -9.62 15.94
CA SER A 172 -9.85 -10.25 15.11
C SER A 172 -9.45 -10.45 13.64
N LYS A 173 -8.30 -9.90 13.23
CA LYS A 173 -7.83 -9.99 11.86
C LYS A 173 -7.44 -11.41 11.48
N VAL A 174 -7.77 -11.77 10.24
CA VAL A 174 -7.70 -13.12 9.70
C VAL A 174 -6.73 -13.16 8.53
N ILE A 175 -5.68 -13.97 8.62
CA ILE A 175 -4.67 -14.10 7.57
C ILE A 175 -4.75 -15.52 7.01
N PHE A 176 -5.11 -15.65 5.74
CA PHE A 176 -5.24 -16.96 5.09
C PHE A 176 -3.93 -17.38 4.45
N PHE A 177 -3.46 -18.57 4.81
CA PHE A 177 -2.40 -19.24 4.09
C PHE A 177 -3.03 -20.14 3.02
N LEU A 178 -2.50 -20.06 1.81
CA LEU A 178 -3.09 -20.71 0.63
C LEU A 178 -1.99 -21.37 -0.19
N ASP A 179 -2.27 -22.54 -0.74
CA ASP A 179 -1.33 -23.21 -1.64
C ASP A 179 -1.34 -22.59 -3.03
N ARG A 180 -0.15 -22.28 -3.56
CA ARG A 180 0.00 -22.01 -5.00
C ARG A 180 -0.38 -23.27 -5.78
N GLY A 181 -1.20 -23.08 -6.81
CA GLY A 181 -1.72 -24.19 -7.61
C GLY A 181 -2.22 -23.75 -8.97
N ILE A 182 -3.33 -24.33 -9.37
CA ILE A 182 -3.85 -24.36 -10.74
C ILE A 182 -4.53 -23.07 -11.21
N CYS A 183 -5.06 -22.26 -10.28
CA CYS A 183 -5.68 -20.98 -10.58
C CYS A 183 -4.68 -19.82 -10.42
N THR A 184 -5.01 -18.68 -11.01
CA THR A 184 -4.23 -17.45 -10.89
C THR A 184 -4.14 -16.98 -9.44
N PHE A 185 -3.14 -16.15 -9.14
CA PHE A 185 -3.01 -15.56 -7.81
C PHE A 185 -4.21 -14.68 -7.46
N ALA A 186 -4.70 -13.87 -8.41
CA ALA A 186 -5.84 -12.99 -8.21
C ALA A 186 -7.11 -13.79 -7.86
N ALA A 187 -7.45 -14.83 -8.62
CA ALA A 187 -8.62 -15.67 -8.34
C ALA A 187 -8.58 -16.29 -6.94
N LYS A 188 -7.41 -16.77 -6.52
CA LYS A 188 -7.19 -17.38 -5.20
C LYS A 188 -7.38 -16.37 -4.05
N VAL A 189 -6.77 -15.19 -4.18
CA VAL A 189 -6.87 -14.14 -3.16
C VAL A 189 -8.28 -13.55 -3.10
N ARG A 190 -8.98 -13.43 -4.25
CA ARG A 190 -10.39 -13.04 -4.29
C ARG A 190 -11.28 -13.99 -3.50
N ILE A 191 -11.05 -15.30 -3.62
CA ILE A 191 -11.80 -16.30 -2.85
C ILE A 191 -11.50 -16.12 -1.36
N ALA A 192 -10.23 -16.00 -0.97
CA ALA A 192 -9.86 -15.75 0.43
C ALA A 192 -10.54 -14.50 1.01
N GLN A 193 -10.57 -13.40 0.24
CA GLN A 193 -11.32 -12.19 0.59
C GLN A 193 -12.81 -12.48 0.80
N SER A 194 -13.45 -13.20 -0.13
CA SER A 194 -14.87 -13.55 -0.02
C SER A 194 -15.18 -14.45 1.17
N CYS A 195 -14.21 -15.23 1.63
CA CYS A 195 -14.31 -16.02 2.85
C CYS A 195 -14.05 -15.21 4.14
N GLY A 196 -13.76 -13.92 4.03
CA GLY A 196 -13.57 -13.01 5.15
C GLY A 196 -12.13 -12.88 5.66
N ALA A 197 -11.12 -13.23 4.86
CA ALA A 197 -9.73 -12.90 5.16
C ALA A 197 -9.49 -11.39 5.12
N ASP A 198 -8.57 -10.90 5.93
CA ASP A 198 -8.04 -9.52 5.90
C ASP A 198 -6.71 -9.43 5.13
N ALA A 199 -5.99 -10.55 4.98
CA ALA A 199 -4.79 -10.67 4.13
C ALA A 199 -4.58 -12.13 3.70
N ALA A 200 -3.76 -12.34 2.66
CA ALA A 200 -3.44 -13.68 2.17
C ALA A 200 -1.93 -13.91 2.00
N VAL A 201 -1.46 -15.08 2.42
CA VAL A 201 -0.09 -15.58 2.20
C VAL A 201 -0.16 -16.80 1.31
N VAL A 202 0.36 -16.69 0.10
CA VAL A 202 0.44 -17.82 -0.84
C VAL A 202 1.76 -18.55 -0.60
N VAL A 203 1.71 -19.86 -0.43
CA VAL A 203 2.88 -20.72 -0.24
C VAL A 203 3.23 -21.40 -1.56
N ASP A 204 4.49 -21.29 -2.01
CA ASP A 204 4.91 -21.95 -3.25
C ASP A 204 4.90 -23.48 -3.11
N ARG A 205 3.83 -24.11 -3.59
CA ARG A 205 3.73 -25.57 -3.72
C ARG A 205 3.87 -26.06 -5.16
N GLY A 206 4.23 -25.21 -6.12
CA GLY A 206 4.41 -25.59 -7.52
C GLY A 206 5.54 -26.61 -7.74
N VAL A 207 5.42 -27.43 -8.77
CA VAL A 207 6.40 -28.49 -9.13
C VAL A 207 7.85 -28.00 -9.23
N SER A 208 8.06 -26.73 -9.59
CA SER A 208 9.38 -26.13 -9.75
C SER A 208 10.09 -25.74 -8.45
N GLY A 209 9.39 -25.67 -7.31
CA GLY A 209 9.96 -25.35 -5.99
C GLY A 209 10.88 -24.13 -5.99
N TRP A 210 10.33 -22.93 -6.17
CA TRP A 210 11.09 -21.70 -6.29
C TRP A 210 11.85 -21.36 -5.00
N SER A 211 13.10 -20.92 -5.17
CA SER A 211 13.93 -20.45 -4.05
C SER A 211 13.44 -19.10 -3.53
N ARG A 212 13.79 -18.75 -2.28
CA ARG A 212 13.50 -17.44 -1.66
C ARG A 212 13.97 -16.28 -2.54
N SER A 213 15.19 -16.39 -3.08
CA SER A 213 15.78 -15.38 -3.98
C SER A 213 14.99 -15.25 -5.29
N TYR A 214 14.59 -16.37 -5.90
CA TYR A 214 13.81 -16.32 -7.14
C TYR A 214 12.43 -15.70 -6.90
N ILE A 215 11.76 -16.06 -5.80
CA ILE A 215 10.48 -15.43 -5.42
C ILE A 215 10.66 -13.92 -5.27
N ARG A 216 11.66 -13.47 -4.50
CA ARG A 216 11.91 -12.05 -4.24
C ARG A 216 12.19 -11.23 -5.50
N PHE A 217 13.03 -11.73 -6.40
CA PHE A 217 13.57 -10.92 -7.50
C PHE A 217 12.93 -11.20 -8.87
N ASN A 218 12.30 -12.35 -9.07
CA ASN A 218 11.84 -12.80 -10.39
C ASN A 218 10.35 -13.10 -10.46
N VAL A 219 9.68 -13.25 -9.31
CA VAL A 219 8.25 -13.54 -9.27
C VAL A 219 7.50 -12.30 -8.86
N ILE A 220 6.48 -11.97 -9.63
CA ILE A 220 5.48 -10.97 -9.30
C ILE A 220 4.15 -11.71 -9.30
N MET A 221 3.37 -11.60 -8.23
CA MET A 221 1.97 -12.06 -8.30
C MET A 221 1.16 -11.04 -9.10
N SER A 222 1.22 -11.17 -10.41
CA SER A 222 0.57 -10.27 -11.36
C SER A 222 -0.94 -10.46 -11.34
N ASP A 223 -1.66 -9.36 -11.54
CA ASP A 223 -3.08 -9.36 -11.84
C ASP A 223 -3.31 -10.08 -13.18
N ASP A 224 -4.35 -10.91 -13.23
CA ASP A 224 -4.80 -11.59 -14.43
C ASP A 224 -5.83 -10.77 -15.23
N GLY A 225 -6.02 -9.51 -14.85
CA GLY A 225 -6.98 -8.58 -15.43
C GLY A 225 -8.33 -8.57 -14.70
N THR A 226 -8.48 -9.36 -13.63
CA THR A 226 -9.70 -9.40 -12.83
C THR A 226 -9.53 -8.75 -11.46
N GLY A 227 -8.31 -8.50 -11.00
CA GLY A 227 -7.93 -8.18 -9.62
C GLY A 227 -8.41 -6.85 -9.06
N GLN A 228 -9.16 -6.05 -9.82
CA GLN A 228 -9.66 -4.72 -9.42
C GLN A 228 -10.54 -4.76 -8.16
N ASP A 229 -11.29 -5.84 -7.95
CA ASP A 229 -12.16 -6.05 -6.78
C ASP A 229 -11.43 -6.64 -5.56
N ILE A 230 -10.14 -6.96 -5.70
CA ILE A 230 -9.32 -7.47 -4.60
C ILE A 230 -8.76 -6.29 -3.82
N THR A 231 -9.15 -6.23 -2.56
CA THR A 231 -8.78 -5.19 -1.59
C THR A 231 -7.78 -5.70 -0.56
N ILE A 232 -7.78 -6.99 -0.24
CA ILE A 232 -6.86 -7.54 0.76
C ILE A 232 -5.43 -7.67 0.20
N PRO A 233 -4.40 -7.29 0.97
CA PRO A 233 -3.03 -7.45 0.51
C PRO A 233 -2.59 -8.91 0.53
N SER A 234 -1.63 -9.25 -0.33
CA SER A 234 -1.11 -10.61 -0.40
C SER A 234 0.37 -10.73 -0.74
N VAL A 235 0.97 -11.82 -0.26
CA VAL A 235 2.41 -12.12 -0.41
C VAL A 235 2.62 -13.59 -0.77
N LEU A 236 3.52 -13.88 -1.70
CA LEU A 236 4.02 -15.22 -2.00
C LEU A 236 5.29 -15.49 -1.20
N ILE A 237 5.36 -16.62 -0.50
CA ILE A 237 6.55 -17.08 0.22
C ILE A 237 7.04 -18.44 -0.27
N SER A 238 8.27 -18.79 0.08
CA SER A 238 8.89 -20.05 -0.32
C SER A 238 8.18 -21.26 0.29
N ARG A 239 8.32 -22.41 -0.38
CA ARG A 239 7.82 -23.70 0.13
C ARG A 239 8.35 -23.99 1.53
N THR A 240 9.65 -23.79 1.72
CA THR A 240 10.35 -24.17 2.94
C THR A 240 9.84 -23.39 4.14
N ASP A 241 9.68 -22.07 3.99
CA ASP A 241 9.19 -21.20 5.07
C ASP A 241 7.70 -21.44 5.33
N GLY A 242 6.93 -21.51 4.24
CA GLY A 242 5.50 -21.75 4.33
C GLY A 242 5.20 -23.08 5.01
N GLN A 243 5.91 -24.17 4.67
CA GLN A 243 5.65 -25.49 5.25
C GLN A 243 5.79 -25.50 6.77
N LEU A 244 6.83 -24.87 7.33
CA LEU A 244 7.01 -24.77 8.79
C LEU A 244 5.82 -24.05 9.45
N ILE A 245 5.36 -22.96 8.84
CA ILE A 245 4.20 -22.21 9.34
C ILE A 245 2.92 -23.05 9.25
N LEU A 246 2.70 -23.72 8.11
CA LEU A 246 1.53 -24.58 7.90
C LEU A 246 1.51 -25.74 8.92
N ASP A 247 2.66 -26.35 9.18
CA ASP A 247 2.80 -27.44 10.16
C ASP A 247 2.49 -26.94 11.58
N ALA A 248 2.92 -25.73 11.95
CA ALA A 248 2.57 -25.12 13.22
C ALA A 248 1.08 -24.78 13.34
N VAL A 249 0.46 -24.26 12.26
CA VAL A 249 -0.98 -23.99 12.21
C VAL A 249 -1.78 -25.29 12.42
N LEU A 250 -1.39 -26.38 11.77
CA LEU A 250 -2.08 -27.67 11.87
C LEU A 250 -1.77 -28.43 13.17
N GLY A 251 -0.54 -28.37 13.67
CA GLY A 251 -0.04 -29.19 14.77
C GLY A 251 -0.21 -28.59 16.16
N GLY A 252 -0.41 -27.27 16.28
CA GLY A 252 -0.42 -26.58 17.57
C GLY A 252 -1.36 -25.37 17.69
N GLY A 253 -2.05 -24.96 16.61
CA GLY A 253 -2.88 -23.75 16.57
C GLY A 253 -4.06 -23.70 17.56
N ALA A 254 -4.36 -24.81 18.24
CA ALA A 254 -5.36 -24.90 19.31
C ALA A 254 -4.81 -24.51 20.70
N VAL A 255 -3.49 -24.56 20.92
CA VAL A 255 -2.85 -24.23 22.21
C VAL A 255 -2.29 -22.81 22.20
N GLU A 256 -1.55 -22.47 21.15
CA GLU A 256 -1.04 -21.12 20.91
C GLU A 256 -1.28 -20.76 19.43
N PRO A 257 -2.05 -19.70 19.13
CA PRO A 257 -2.32 -19.35 17.74
C PRO A 257 -1.04 -18.86 17.05
N VAL A 258 -0.90 -19.19 15.78
CA VAL A 258 0.14 -18.59 14.93
C VAL A 258 -0.31 -17.17 14.60
N LEU A 259 0.33 -16.18 15.22
CA LEU A 259 0.08 -14.76 14.94
C LEU A 259 1.11 -14.24 13.95
N VAL A 260 0.63 -13.47 13.00
CA VAL A 260 1.39 -12.97 11.87
C VAL A 260 1.23 -11.47 11.80
N GLU A 261 2.34 -10.79 11.59
CA GLU A 261 2.44 -9.37 11.33
C GLU A 261 2.87 -9.16 9.87
N MET A 262 2.17 -8.28 9.16
CA MET A 262 2.46 -7.89 7.79
C MET A 262 2.60 -6.38 7.70
N GLU A 263 3.71 -5.91 7.14
CA GLU A 263 4.00 -4.50 6.94
C GLU A 263 4.60 -4.26 5.55
N TRP A 264 4.16 -3.22 4.86
CA TRP A 264 4.65 -2.86 3.51
C TRP A 264 5.47 -1.58 3.58
N ASN A 265 6.73 -1.74 3.99
CA ASN A 265 7.64 -0.61 4.16
C ASN A 265 8.18 -0.13 2.81
N ILE A 266 7.93 1.15 2.53
CA ILE A 266 8.61 1.87 1.47
C ILE A 266 9.90 2.46 2.05
N PRO A 267 11.05 2.29 1.38
CA PRO A 267 12.30 2.88 1.82
C PRO A 267 12.14 4.38 2.05
N ASN A 268 12.72 4.86 3.14
CA ASN A 268 12.65 6.28 3.46
C ASN A 268 13.69 7.05 2.65
N ARG A 269 13.24 8.04 1.87
CA ARG A 269 14.09 8.98 1.13
C ARG A 269 13.47 10.37 1.18
N TRP A 270 14.31 11.39 1.27
CA TRP A 270 13.89 12.79 1.25
C TRP A 270 14.73 13.60 0.24
N PRO A 271 14.11 14.35 -0.69
CA PRO A 271 12.69 14.37 -1.04
C PRO A 271 12.16 12.99 -1.47
N VAL A 272 10.85 12.78 -1.36
CA VAL A 272 10.24 11.53 -1.81
C VAL A 272 10.36 11.44 -3.32
N ALA A 273 10.76 10.29 -3.84
CA ALA A 273 10.96 10.05 -5.25
C ALA A 273 9.84 9.21 -5.84
N VAL A 274 9.15 9.70 -6.86
CA VAL A 274 8.02 8.98 -7.46
C VAL A 274 8.25 8.75 -8.95
N ASP A 275 8.28 7.50 -9.39
CA ASP A 275 8.33 7.16 -10.81
C ASP A 275 6.94 6.66 -11.25
N PHE A 276 6.34 7.34 -12.21
CA PHE A 276 5.06 6.97 -12.82
C PHE A 276 5.35 6.30 -14.17
N TRP A 277 4.78 5.12 -14.39
CA TRP A 277 4.58 4.58 -15.72
C TRP A 277 3.15 4.85 -16.15
N THR A 278 2.98 5.43 -17.32
CA THR A 278 1.70 5.93 -17.82
C THR A 278 1.59 5.75 -19.35
N ASP A 279 0.38 5.81 -19.86
CA ASP A 279 0.07 5.88 -21.28
C ASP A 279 -0.98 6.99 -21.53
N PRO A 280 -0.65 8.07 -22.27
CA PRO A 280 -1.61 9.15 -22.54
C PRO A 280 -2.76 8.71 -23.45
N GLY A 281 -2.60 7.61 -24.20
CA GLY A 281 -3.66 6.95 -24.96
C GLY A 281 -4.65 6.19 -24.07
N GLU A 282 -4.26 5.82 -22.85
CA GLU A 282 -5.10 5.06 -21.93
C GLU A 282 -5.90 5.97 -20.98
N ARG A 283 -7.22 5.84 -21.03
CA ARG A 283 -8.15 6.64 -20.20
C ARG A 283 -7.84 6.56 -18.71
N GLN A 284 -7.64 5.35 -18.17
CA GLN A 284 -7.41 5.18 -16.73
C GLN A 284 -6.09 5.84 -16.30
N SER A 285 -5.05 5.73 -17.12
CA SER A 285 -3.73 6.32 -16.86
C SER A 285 -3.78 7.84 -16.87
N SER A 286 -4.38 8.40 -17.92
CA SER A 286 -4.56 9.85 -18.06
C SER A 286 -5.42 10.42 -16.94
N ALA A 287 -6.53 9.75 -16.60
CA ALA A 287 -7.42 10.16 -15.52
C ALA A 287 -6.71 10.14 -14.16
N PHE A 288 -5.84 9.15 -13.90
CA PHE A 288 -5.07 9.10 -12.66
C PHE A 288 -4.14 10.31 -12.52
N LEU A 289 -3.34 10.64 -13.55
CA LEU A 289 -2.46 11.82 -13.52
C LEU A 289 -3.23 13.14 -13.38
N GLN A 290 -4.38 13.23 -14.04
CA GLN A 290 -5.30 14.38 -13.94
C GLN A 290 -5.84 14.57 -12.52
N GLN A 291 -6.27 13.48 -11.87
CA GLN A 291 -6.87 13.52 -10.54
C GLN A 291 -5.82 13.71 -9.43
N ILE A 292 -4.60 13.16 -9.58
CA ILE A 292 -3.52 13.34 -8.59
C ILE A 292 -2.84 14.72 -8.69
N ALA A 293 -2.95 15.40 -9.85
CA ALA A 293 -2.27 16.66 -10.13
C ALA A 293 -2.46 17.76 -9.06
N PRO A 294 -3.68 18.02 -8.51
CA PRO A 294 -3.86 19.01 -7.45
C PRO A 294 -3.02 18.68 -6.21
N HIS A 295 -2.95 17.40 -5.82
CA HIS A 295 -2.19 16.97 -4.66
C HIS A 295 -0.67 17.06 -4.89
N MET A 296 -0.21 16.71 -6.09
CA MET A 296 1.20 16.87 -6.45
C MET A 296 1.62 18.34 -6.48
N LEU A 297 0.73 19.24 -6.93
CA LEU A 297 0.96 20.69 -6.88
C LEU A 297 1.08 21.21 -5.45
N ASP A 298 0.28 20.68 -4.52
CA ASP A 298 0.35 21.04 -3.11
C ASP A 298 1.65 20.54 -2.47
N LEU A 299 2.05 19.29 -2.76
CA LEU A 299 3.31 18.72 -2.25
C LEU A 299 4.56 19.42 -2.80
N GLY A 300 4.50 19.89 -4.05
CA GLY A 300 5.59 20.64 -4.68
C GLY A 300 6.94 19.93 -4.57
N PRO A 301 8.03 20.62 -4.21
CA PRO A 301 9.38 20.05 -4.18
C PRO A 301 9.60 19.00 -3.07
N HIS A 302 8.65 18.80 -2.14
CA HIS A 302 8.75 17.69 -1.18
C HIS A 302 8.69 16.31 -1.86
N VAL A 303 8.21 16.28 -3.11
CA VAL A 303 8.19 15.11 -3.97
C VAL A 303 8.85 15.43 -5.29
N ARG A 304 9.92 14.70 -5.64
CA ARG A 304 10.44 14.67 -7.01
C ARG A 304 9.73 13.57 -7.79
N PHE A 305 9.55 13.75 -9.09
CA PHE A 305 8.88 12.73 -9.89
C PHE A 305 9.48 12.56 -11.28
N LYS A 306 9.21 11.41 -11.91
CA LYS A 306 9.50 11.12 -13.31
C LYS A 306 8.32 10.40 -13.93
N THR A 307 8.03 10.70 -15.19
CA THR A 307 7.07 9.94 -16.00
C THR A 307 7.79 9.12 -17.05
N LEU A 308 7.35 7.89 -17.23
CA LEU A 308 7.82 6.92 -18.21
C LEU A 308 6.61 6.46 -19.01
N TYR A 309 6.77 6.40 -20.32
CA TYR A 309 5.66 6.15 -21.23
C TYR A 309 5.71 4.73 -21.80
N SER A 310 4.53 4.15 -22.07
CA SER A 310 4.41 2.84 -22.72
C SER A 310 4.82 2.91 -24.21
N ILE A 311 6.12 2.95 -24.45
CA ILE A 311 6.72 3.04 -25.80
C ILE A 311 7.41 1.72 -26.12
N PHE A 312 7.17 1.19 -27.31
CA PHE A 312 7.81 -0.03 -27.77
C PHE A 312 8.33 0.10 -29.19
N GLU A 313 9.22 -0.82 -29.54
CA GLU A 313 9.75 -1.01 -30.88
C GLU A 313 9.18 -2.31 -31.44
N VAL A 314 8.75 -2.26 -32.70
CA VAL A 314 8.12 -3.40 -33.38
C VAL A 314 8.54 -3.46 -34.84
N GLU A 315 9.05 -4.61 -35.26
CA GLU A 315 9.35 -4.86 -36.67
C GLU A 315 8.05 -4.88 -37.49
N GLY A 316 8.01 -4.10 -38.57
CA GLY A 316 6.84 -3.99 -39.43
C GLY A 316 5.74 -3.06 -38.93
N GLY A 317 5.98 -2.26 -37.88
CA GLY A 317 5.04 -1.23 -37.41
C GLY A 317 4.62 -0.27 -38.53
N SER A 318 3.32 0.06 -38.60
CA SER A 318 2.77 1.03 -39.54
C SER A 318 3.01 2.46 -39.07
N GLY A 319 2.94 3.43 -39.98
CA GLY A 319 2.99 4.86 -39.63
C GLY A 319 1.80 5.33 -38.78
N GLU A 320 0.73 4.54 -38.70
CA GLU A 320 -0.38 4.78 -37.76
C GLU A 320 0.01 4.38 -36.33
N MET A 321 0.85 3.35 -36.16
CA MET A 321 1.27 2.91 -34.82
C MET A 321 2.52 3.65 -34.32
N CYS A 322 3.39 4.08 -35.24
CA CYS A 322 4.74 4.54 -34.93
C CYS A 322 4.98 5.98 -35.36
N LEU A 323 5.74 6.71 -34.54
CA LEU A 323 6.07 8.11 -34.79
C LEU A 323 6.95 8.27 -36.05
N THR A 324 6.42 8.97 -37.05
CA THR A 324 7.11 9.20 -38.34
C THR A 324 7.21 10.68 -38.74
N LYS A 325 7.05 11.60 -37.78
CA LYS A 325 7.19 13.06 -38.01
C LYS A 325 8.64 13.52 -37.78
N GLY A 326 9.07 14.59 -38.46
CA GLY A 326 10.37 15.23 -38.21
C GLY A 326 11.57 14.28 -38.28
N ILE A 327 12.46 14.36 -37.28
CA ILE A 327 13.66 13.50 -37.18
C ILE A 327 13.34 12.02 -36.98
N TYR A 328 12.13 11.69 -36.50
CA TYR A 328 11.70 10.33 -36.19
C TYR A 328 11.47 9.47 -37.44
N LYS A 329 11.38 10.09 -38.64
CA LYS A 329 11.39 9.38 -39.93
C LYS A 329 12.58 8.45 -40.12
N GLN A 330 13.69 8.75 -39.46
CA GLN A 330 14.90 7.92 -39.51
C GLN A 330 14.78 6.65 -38.65
N PHE A 331 13.70 6.53 -37.87
CA PHE A 331 13.45 5.46 -36.91
C PHE A 331 12.00 4.91 -37.02
N PRO A 332 11.55 4.46 -38.21
CA PRO A 332 10.13 4.24 -38.55
C PRO A 332 9.41 3.16 -37.73
N GLN A 333 10.10 2.46 -36.83
CA GLN A 333 9.61 1.33 -36.04
C GLN A 333 10.10 1.37 -34.58
N ALA A 334 10.87 2.39 -34.21
CA ALA A 334 11.55 2.43 -32.93
C ALA A 334 10.67 2.99 -31.81
N TYR A 335 9.70 3.84 -32.14
CA TYR A 335 8.83 4.51 -31.16
C TYR A 335 7.39 4.35 -31.59
N CYS A 336 6.74 3.36 -31.00
CA CYS A 336 5.37 2.98 -31.30
C CYS A 336 4.58 2.87 -29.99
N ALA A 337 3.28 3.09 -30.08
CA ALA A 337 2.33 2.87 -28.99
C ALA A 337 1.09 2.16 -29.55
N PHE A 338 0.28 1.57 -28.67
CA PHE A 338 -0.99 1.01 -29.10
C PHE A 338 -1.96 2.14 -29.46
N ASP A 339 -2.80 1.89 -30.46
CA ASP A 339 -3.92 2.77 -30.77
C ASP A 339 -4.86 2.83 -29.55
N PRO A 340 -5.34 4.03 -29.16
CA PRO A 340 -6.37 4.19 -28.14
C PRO A 340 -7.75 3.67 -28.60
N ALA A 341 -7.83 2.50 -29.24
CA ALA A 341 -9.04 1.97 -29.88
C ALA A 341 -10.17 1.70 -28.88
N ALA A 342 -9.84 1.52 -27.60
CA ALA A 342 -10.82 1.43 -26.51
C ALA A 342 -11.42 2.80 -26.12
N GLN A 343 -10.77 3.90 -26.49
CA GLN A 343 -11.15 5.27 -26.17
C GLN A 343 -11.68 6.03 -27.40
N SER A 344 -11.13 5.81 -28.58
CA SER A 344 -11.52 6.42 -29.85
C SER A 344 -11.06 5.56 -31.03
N LEU A 345 -11.87 5.48 -32.09
CA LEU A 345 -11.46 4.85 -33.36
C LEU A 345 -10.76 5.83 -34.31
N ALA A 346 -10.63 7.10 -33.92
CA ALA A 346 -10.12 8.17 -34.77
C ALA A 346 -8.64 8.50 -34.51
N HIS A 347 -8.10 8.11 -33.35
CA HIS A 347 -6.73 8.42 -32.97
C HIS A 347 -5.80 7.24 -33.19
N THR A 348 -4.52 7.53 -33.36
CA THR A 348 -3.53 6.53 -33.77
C THR A 348 -2.45 6.35 -32.70
N GLY A 349 -1.77 5.21 -32.72
CA GLY A 349 -0.63 4.97 -31.82
C GLY A 349 0.49 6.00 -31.99
N SER A 350 0.70 6.52 -33.22
CA SER A 350 1.65 7.60 -33.46
C SER A 350 1.28 8.86 -32.66
N GLU A 351 0.01 9.23 -32.59
CA GLU A 351 -0.44 10.41 -31.83
C GLU A 351 -0.25 10.22 -30.32
N VAL A 352 -0.40 8.99 -29.82
CA VAL A 352 -0.08 8.64 -28.43
C VAL A 352 1.41 8.85 -28.14
N VAL A 353 2.30 8.45 -29.05
CA VAL A 353 3.74 8.73 -28.93
C VAL A 353 4.02 10.24 -28.98
N GLU A 354 3.31 11.00 -29.82
CA GLU A 354 3.44 12.46 -29.88
C GLU A 354 3.01 13.13 -28.57
N GLU A 355 1.91 12.71 -27.95
CA GLU A 355 1.50 13.23 -26.64
C GLU A 355 2.51 12.88 -25.55
N ALA A 356 2.96 11.62 -25.49
CA ALA A 356 3.99 11.18 -24.54
C ALA A 356 5.29 12.00 -24.67
N LEU A 357 5.72 12.27 -25.90
CA LEU A 357 6.88 13.10 -26.19
C LEU A 357 6.69 14.56 -25.70
N ARG A 358 5.50 15.13 -25.89
CA ARG A 358 5.19 16.49 -25.45
C ARG A 358 5.19 16.61 -23.93
N GLU A 359 4.56 15.66 -23.24
CA GLU A 359 4.57 15.63 -21.78
C GLU A 359 5.99 15.43 -21.22
N ALA A 360 6.79 14.53 -21.81
CA ALA A 360 8.18 14.31 -21.43
C ALA A 360 9.04 15.58 -21.64
N CYS A 361 8.89 16.24 -22.80
CA CYS A 361 9.57 17.49 -23.09
C CYS A 361 9.10 18.65 -22.20
N LEU A 362 7.82 18.68 -21.83
CA LEU A 362 7.27 19.65 -20.88
C LEU A 362 7.98 19.52 -19.54
N TYR A 363 8.04 18.30 -18.97
CA TYR A 363 8.80 18.04 -17.74
C TYR A 363 10.26 18.45 -17.89
N GLN A 364 10.95 17.96 -18.92
CA GLN A 364 12.38 18.22 -19.14
C GLN A 364 12.72 19.72 -19.28
N THR A 365 11.80 20.52 -19.83
CA THR A 365 11.98 21.96 -20.06
C THR A 365 11.71 22.79 -18.81
N THR A 366 10.87 22.29 -17.89
CA THR A 366 10.32 23.09 -16.79
C THR A 366 10.68 22.57 -15.41
N ALA A 367 11.19 21.34 -15.30
CA ALA A 367 11.63 20.79 -14.03
C ALA A 367 12.78 21.61 -13.44
N THR A 368 12.63 21.99 -12.18
CA THR A 368 13.64 22.74 -11.43
C THR A 368 13.79 22.14 -10.04
N SER A 369 14.98 22.24 -9.44
CA SER A 369 15.18 21.88 -8.04
C SER A 369 14.93 23.10 -7.14
N SER A 370 14.31 22.87 -5.98
CA SER A 370 14.22 23.88 -4.93
C SER A 370 15.61 24.24 -4.41
N LYS A 371 15.81 25.52 -4.06
CA LYS A 371 17.06 25.98 -3.44
C LYS A 371 17.28 25.37 -2.06
N ASP A 372 16.19 25.14 -1.34
CA ASP A 372 16.21 24.66 0.05
C ASP A 372 16.24 23.13 0.15
N LEU A 373 16.00 22.44 -0.97
CA LEU A 373 15.99 20.98 -1.02
C LEU A 373 16.69 20.48 -2.29
N PRO A 374 17.99 20.18 -2.23
CA PRO A 374 18.71 19.57 -3.35
C PRO A 374 18.03 18.27 -3.81
N ASP A 375 18.16 17.96 -5.10
CA ASP A 375 17.54 16.79 -5.74
C ASP A 375 16.00 16.77 -5.73
N SER A 376 15.34 17.90 -5.47
CA SER A 376 13.87 18.06 -5.53
C SER A 376 13.36 18.45 -6.92
N GLU A 377 13.90 17.85 -7.99
CA GLU A 377 13.44 18.14 -9.35
C GLU A 377 11.92 17.99 -9.46
N PHE A 378 11.27 19.12 -9.72
CA PHE A 378 9.83 19.23 -9.77
C PHE A 378 9.43 20.21 -10.89
N SER A 379 8.48 19.79 -11.73
CA SER A 379 7.85 20.64 -12.74
C SER A 379 6.45 21.00 -12.27
N LYS A 380 6.23 22.28 -11.96
CA LYS A 380 4.89 22.79 -11.62
C LYS A 380 4.00 22.81 -12.85
N GLU A 381 4.57 23.19 -13.99
CA GLU A 381 3.91 23.31 -15.28
C GLU A 381 3.38 21.95 -15.76
N PHE A 382 4.12 20.87 -15.55
CA PHE A 382 3.67 19.51 -15.86
C PHE A 382 2.36 19.17 -15.13
N TRP A 383 2.29 19.41 -13.82
CA TRP A 383 1.05 19.13 -13.07
C TRP A 383 -0.07 20.12 -13.37
N GLN A 384 0.26 21.38 -13.66
CA GLN A 384 -0.74 22.34 -14.15
C GLN A 384 -1.33 21.90 -15.50
N TYR A 385 -0.52 21.34 -16.38
CA TYR A 385 -0.97 20.77 -17.65
C TYR A 385 -2.00 19.65 -17.43
N HIS A 386 -1.68 18.65 -16.59
CA HIS A 386 -2.64 17.59 -16.29
C HIS A 386 -3.90 18.09 -15.58
N LYS A 387 -3.78 19.09 -14.70
CA LYS A 387 -4.95 19.75 -14.10
C LYS A 387 -5.84 20.43 -15.16
N LEU A 388 -5.25 21.09 -16.16
CA LEU A 388 -5.98 21.72 -17.26
C LEU A 388 -6.58 20.70 -18.24
N MET A 389 -5.89 19.59 -18.49
CA MET A 389 -6.41 18.48 -19.30
C MET A 389 -7.71 17.93 -18.75
N ALA A 390 -7.87 17.93 -17.42
CA ALA A 390 -9.07 17.48 -16.71
C ALA A 390 -10.22 18.52 -16.71
N ASP A 391 -9.97 19.77 -17.13
CA ASP A 391 -10.94 20.85 -17.03
C ASP A 391 -12.16 20.59 -17.95
N PRO A 392 -13.40 20.55 -17.42
CA PRO A 392 -14.58 20.22 -18.23
C PRO A 392 -14.85 21.18 -19.38
N GLN A 393 -14.37 22.43 -19.31
CA GLN A 393 -14.62 23.47 -20.30
C GLN A 393 -13.47 23.62 -21.30
N LYS A 394 -12.23 23.43 -20.84
CA LYS A 394 -11.01 23.74 -21.62
C LYS A 394 -10.15 22.52 -21.93
N GLY A 395 -10.38 21.40 -21.26
CA GLY A 395 -9.59 20.18 -21.34
C GLY A 395 -9.63 19.51 -22.71
N CYS A 396 -8.81 18.48 -22.86
CA CYS A 396 -8.67 17.71 -24.08
C CYS A 396 -9.21 16.30 -23.86
N PHE A 397 -10.27 15.91 -24.58
CA PHE A 397 -10.98 14.65 -24.38
C PHE A 397 -11.10 13.87 -25.69
N PHE A 398 -10.93 12.55 -25.62
CA PHE A 398 -11.07 11.63 -26.77
C PHE A 398 -12.44 11.68 -27.46
N ASN A 399 -13.50 12.02 -26.71
CA ASN A 399 -14.87 12.08 -27.22
C ASN A 399 -15.36 13.51 -27.50
N ALA A 400 -14.50 14.51 -27.38
CA ALA A 400 -14.85 15.90 -27.66
C ALA A 400 -14.58 16.25 -29.13
N GLU A 401 -15.22 17.31 -29.60
CA GLU A 401 -15.05 17.81 -30.97
C GLU A 401 -14.38 19.19 -30.97
N GLY A 402 -13.73 19.53 -32.08
CA GLY A 402 -13.15 20.85 -32.31
C GLY A 402 -11.99 21.17 -31.37
N ARG A 403 -12.03 22.32 -30.69
CA ARG A 403 -10.88 22.82 -29.90
C ARG A 403 -10.55 22.02 -28.62
N ASN A 404 -11.45 21.14 -28.21
CA ASN A 404 -11.32 20.29 -27.03
C ASN A 404 -11.11 18.80 -27.39
N GLU A 405 -11.08 18.47 -28.69
CA GLU A 405 -10.71 17.14 -29.16
C GLU A 405 -9.25 16.84 -28.77
N TRP A 406 -9.02 15.66 -28.18
CA TRP A 406 -7.67 15.22 -27.83
C TRP A 406 -6.81 15.13 -29.09
N SER A 407 -5.80 16.00 -29.20
CA SER A 407 -5.07 16.21 -30.46
C SER A 407 -3.80 17.01 -30.23
N GLU A 408 -2.96 17.12 -31.29
CA GLU A 408 -1.80 18.00 -31.24
C GLU A 408 -2.18 19.44 -30.84
N THR A 409 -3.20 19.95 -31.51
CA THR A 409 -3.68 21.33 -31.36
C THR A 409 -4.18 21.61 -29.94
N CYS A 410 -4.95 20.70 -29.34
CA CYS A 410 -5.51 20.91 -28.02
C CYS A 410 -4.43 20.94 -26.93
N SER A 411 -3.53 19.95 -26.91
CA SER A 411 -2.44 19.90 -25.92
C SER A 411 -1.50 21.09 -26.04
N MET A 412 -1.09 21.47 -27.26
CA MET A 412 -0.21 22.64 -27.47
C MET A 412 -0.87 23.95 -27.05
N ARG A 413 -2.19 24.08 -27.21
CA ARG A 413 -2.96 25.22 -26.69
C ARG A 413 -2.87 25.27 -25.18
N LEU A 414 -3.15 24.17 -24.47
CA LEU A 414 -3.07 24.13 -23.01
C LEU A 414 -1.66 24.44 -22.50
N MET A 415 -0.62 23.88 -23.13
CA MET A 415 0.77 24.20 -22.79
C MET A 415 1.09 25.69 -22.99
N SER A 416 0.53 26.34 -24.01
CA SER A 416 0.72 27.77 -24.22
C SER A 416 0.02 28.66 -23.18
N GLU A 417 -0.98 28.14 -22.45
CA GLU A 417 -1.63 28.87 -21.34
C GLU A 417 -0.75 28.90 -20.08
N ILE A 418 0.18 27.95 -19.93
CA ILE A 418 1.02 27.80 -18.73
C ILE A 418 2.51 28.13 -18.97
N LEU A 419 2.97 28.13 -20.21
CA LEU A 419 4.36 28.38 -20.57
C LEU A 419 4.56 29.81 -21.11
N SER A 420 5.70 30.41 -20.75
CA SER A 420 6.18 31.62 -21.43
C SER A 420 6.56 31.35 -22.89
N SER A 421 6.61 32.40 -23.72
CA SER A 421 7.03 32.27 -25.13
C SER A 421 8.43 31.66 -25.29
N GLY A 422 9.35 31.95 -24.35
CA GLY A 422 10.68 31.34 -24.33
C GLY A 422 10.64 29.84 -24.03
N GLN A 423 9.87 29.44 -23.01
CA GLN A 423 9.68 28.01 -22.68
C GLN A 423 8.97 27.25 -23.81
N MET A 424 7.97 27.85 -24.46
CA MET A 424 7.31 27.26 -25.63
C MET A 424 8.28 27.01 -26.79
N LYS A 425 9.28 27.87 -26.97
CA LYS A 425 10.32 27.67 -27.98
C LYS A 425 11.20 26.46 -27.63
N ILE A 426 11.68 26.39 -26.39
CA ILE A 426 12.52 25.28 -25.92
C ILE A 426 11.76 23.95 -25.96
N LEU A 427 10.48 23.94 -25.60
CA LEU A 427 9.60 22.78 -25.69
C LEU A 427 9.55 22.24 -27.13
N LYS A 428 9.32 23.12 -28.11
CA LYS A 428 9.30 22.74 -29.54
C LYS A 428 10.65 22.23 -30.02
N GLU A 429 11.74 22.89 -29.62
CA GLU A 429 13.11 22.43 -29.90
C GLU A 429 13.38 21.04 -29.29
N CYS A 430 12.81 20.72 -28.12
CA CYS A 430 12.89 19.39 -27.53
C CYS A 430 12.10 18.34 -28.35
N ILE A 431 10.85 18.64 -28.71
CA ILE A 431 9.96 17.74 -29.47
C ILE A 431 10.56 17.41 -30.85
N GLU A 432 11.12 18.39 -31.53
CA GLU A 432 11.67 18.23 -32.88
C GLU A 432 13.14 17.75 -32.88
N GLY A 433 13.77 17.72 -31.71
CA GLY A 433 15.21 17.57 -31.55
C GLY A 433 15.67 16.23 -30.96
N PRO A 434 17.00 16.01 -30.91
CA PRO A 434 17.59 14.77 -30.39
C PRO A 434 17.31 14.56 -28.89
N GLN A 435 17.01 15.61 -28.13
CA GLN A 435 16.67 15.53 -26.71
C GLN A 435 15.35 14.77 -26.50
N GLY A 436 14.30 15.13 -27.25
CA GLY A 436 13.02 14.41 -27.20
C GLY A 436 13.18 12.94 -27.57
N ARG A 437 14.01 12.63 -28.57
CA ARG A 437 14.35 11.25 -28.93
C ARG A 437 14.98 10.46 -27.76
N GLN A 438 15.91 11.07 -27.02
CA GLN A 438 16.53 10.43 -25.85
C GLN A 438 15.50 10.15 -24.75
N LEU A 439 14.51 11.02 -24.55
CA LEU A 439 13.42 10.79 -23.58
C LEU A 439 12.57 9.57 -23.98
N LEU A 440 12.29 9.40 -25.27
CA LEU A 440 11.61 8.21 -25.78
C LEU A 440 12.46 6.95 -25.66
N ASP A 441 13.78 7.03 -25.88
CA ASP A 441 14.70 5.89 -25.65
C ASP A 441 14.68 5.42 -24.18
N VAL A 442 14.61 6.36 -23.23
CA VAL A 442 14.48 6.04 -21.80
C VAL A 442 13.15 5.34 -21.52
N SER A 443 12.03 5.85 -22.02
CA SER A 443 10.71 5.22 -21.86
C SER A 443 10.67 3.83 -22.48
N LYS A 444 11.21 3.68 -23.70
CA LYS A 444 11.26 2.41 -24.43
C LYS A 444 12.08 1.33 -23.73
N SER A 445 13.22 1.71 -23.14
CA SER A 445 14.13 0.78 -22.45
C SER A 445 13.67 0.43 -21.04
N ASN A 446 12.82 1.27 -20.42
CA ASN A 446 12.36 1.10 -19.04
C ASN A 446 10.91 0.61 -18.98
N ARG A 447 10.68 -0.62 -19.46
CA ARG A 447 9.35 -1.26 -19.42
C ARG A 447 8.98 -1.67 -17.99
N THR A 448 7.71 -1.55 -17.67
CA THR A 448 7.13 -1.91 -16.36
C THR A 448 6.28 -3.19 -16.45
N TRP A 449 5.76 -3.65 -15.31
CA TRP A 449 4.93 -4.85 -15.15
C TRP A 449 3.43 -4.62 -15.43
N GLY A 450 3.02 -3.40 -15.80
CA GLY A 450 1.64 -3.05 -16.12
C GLY A 450 1.55 -1.71 -16.85
N PRO A 451 0.45 -1.42 -17.57
CA PRO A 451 0.34 -0.20 -18.38
C PRO A 451 0.37 1.08 -17.52
N ILE A 452 -0.13 0.98 -16.28
CA ILE A 452 -0.01 2.00 -15.26
C ILE A 452 0.71 1.40 -14.06
N ALA A 453 1.78 2.05 -13.61
CA ALA A 453 2.53 1.59 -12.45
C ALA A 453 3.17 2.76 -11.71
N LEU A 454 3.45 2.52 -10.43
CA LEU A 454 4.04 3.50 -9.55
C LEU A 454 5.23 2.87 -8.82
N ARG A 455 6.33 3.62 -8.72
CA ARG A 455 7.38 3.38 -7.72
C ARG A 455 7.52 4.59 -6.83
N ILE A 456 7.72 4.34 -5.54
CA ILE A 456 8.01 5.36 -4.54
C ILE A 456 9.33 4.99 -3.89
N ASN A 457 10.30 5.90 -3.90
CA ASN A 457 11.66 5.69 -3.41
C ASN A 457 12.35 4.44 -4.01
N GLY A 458 12.07 4.16 -5.28
CA GLY A 458 12.58 2.98 -6.00
C GLY A 458 11.86 1.67 -5.64
N ALA A 459 11.04 1.67 -4.60
CA ALA A 459 10.18 0.57 -4.24
C ALA A 459 8.93 0.53 -5.13
N ARG A 460 8.53 -0.68 -5.51
CA ARG A 460 7.30 -0.91 -6.23
C ARG A 460 6.08 -0.64 -5.34
N PHE A 461 5.14 0.14 -5.86
CA PHE A 461 3.79 0.21 -5.34
C PHE A 461 3.00 -1.06 -5.75
N SER A 462 2.25 -1.57 -4.79
CA SER A 462 1.43 -2.77 -4.87
C SER A 462 0.03 -2.37 -4.44
N GLY A 463 -0.98 -2.67 -5.27
CA GLY A 463 -2.36 -2.31 -4.99
C GLY A 463 -3.02 -1.57 -6.15
N ASN A 464 -4.29 -1.26 -5.95
CA ASN A 464 -5.04 -0.48 -6.93
C ASN A 464 -4.47 0.94 -7.00
N LEU A 465 -4.21 1.41 -8.22
CA LEU A 465 -3.66 2.73 -8.45
C LEU A 465 -4.79 3.78 -8.48
N ASP A 466 -5.31 4.10 -7.30
CA ASP A 466 -6.21 5.22 -7.08
C ASP A 466 -5.48 6.38 -6.36
N VAL A 467 -6.06 7.58 -6.46
CA VAL A 467 -5.42 8.81 -5.93
C VAL A 467 -5.27 8.77 -4.43
N GLU A 468 -6.27 8.30 -3.70
CA GLU A 468 -6.25 8.28 -2.24
C GLU A 468 -5.14 7.36 -1.74
N THR A 469 -5.08 6.14 -2.27
CA THR A 469 -4.05 5.17 -1.92
C THR A 469 -2.67 5.69 -2.29
N ALA A 470 -2.47 6.19 -3.52
CA ALA A 470 -1.19 6.74 -3.95
C ALA A 470 -0.71 7.88 -3.04
N MET A 471 -1.61 8.81 -2.71
CA MET A 471 -1.31 9.92 -1.82
C MET A 471 -0.99 9.47 -0.40
N ARG A 472 -1.70 8.46 0.12
CA ARG A 472 -1.42 7.85 1.42
C ARG A 472 0.02 7.35 1.50
N VAL A 473 0.47 6.63 0.46
CA VAL A 473 1.82 6.08 0.42
C VAL A 473 2.89 7.16 0.24
N ILE A 474 2.64 8.12 -0.67
CA ILE A 474 3.55 9.26 -0.87
C ILE A 474 3.72 10.01 0.44
N CYS A 475 2.62 10.34 1.12
CA CYS A 475 2.66 11.04 2.40
C CYS A 475 3.30 10.23 3.52
N ALA A 476 3.00 8.94 3.65
CA ALA A 476 3.69 8.04 4.57
C ALA A 476 5.22 8.05 4.35
N SER A 477 5.66 8.16 3.09
CA SER A 477 7.08 8.21 2.72
C SER A 477 7.76 9.54 3.09
N THR A 478 7.00 10.59 3.41
CA THR A 478 7.54 11.87 3.92
C THR A 478 7.83 11.82 5.42
N LYS A 479 7.38 10.78 6.13
CA LYS A 479 7.54 10.66 7.58
C LYS A 479 9.02 10.54 7.95
N ASP A 480 9.45 11.31 8.93
CA ASP A 480 10.79 11.22 9.48
C ASP A 480 10.89 10.02 10.44
N PRO A 481 11.82 9.08 10.21
CA PRO A 481 11.90 7.86 11.00
C PRO A 481 12.38 8.10 12.44
N SER A 482 12.99 9.27 12.72
CA SER A 482 13.48 9.62 14.06
C SER A 482 12.46 10.38 14.91
N THR A 483 11.61 11.19 14.28
CA THR A 483 10.63 12.03 14.99
C THR A 483 9.19 11.58 14.83
N ASP A 484 8.94 10.64 13.91
CA ASP A 484 7.62 10.14 13.55
C ASP A 484 6.66 11.25 13.03
N ARG A 485 7.21 12.37 12.53
CA ARG A 485 6.46 13.49 11.96
C ARG A 485 6.63 13.57 10.44
N TYR A 486 5.60 14.05 9.74
CA TYR A 486 5.70 14.30 8.31
C TYR A 486 6.63 15.47 8.03
N ARG A 487 7.59 15.29 7.11
CA ARG A 487 8.47 16.37 6.66
C ARG A 487 7.77 17.30 5.66
N ALA A 488 6.75 16.79 4.96
CA ALA A 488 5.85 17.60 4.13
C ALA A 488 4.62 17.98 4.99
N PRO A 489 4.48 19.25 5.41
CA PRO A 489 3.36 19.67 6.27
C PRO A 489 1.99 19.54 5.58
N GLU A 490 1.96 19.49 4.25
CA GLU A 490 0.74 19.27 3.47
C GLU A 490 0.13 17.88 3.75
N CYS A 491 0.98 16.91 4.10
CA CYS A 491 0.55 15.55 4.44
C CYS A 491 -0.13 15.43 5.79
N ASP A 492 0.08 16.37 6.72
CA ASP A 492 -0.64 16.35 8.01
C ASP A 492 -2.16 16.43 7.76
N ARG A 493 -2.60 17.29 6.85
CA ARG A 493 -4.03 17.46 6.54
C ARG A 493 -4.60 16.25 5.83
N LEU A 494 -3.89 15.75 4.82
CA LEU A 494 -4.32 14.62 3.98
C LEU A 494 -4.45 13.33 4.80
N MET A 495 -3.52 13.07 5.73
CA MET A 495 -3.53 11.83 6.51
C MET A 495 -4.48 11.88 7.70
N ILE A 496 -4.79 13.06 8.27
CA ILE A 496 -5.75 13.19 9.38
C ILE A 496 -7.17 12.79 8.96
N GLU A 497 -7.58 13.07 7.72
CA GLU A 497 -8.91 12.69 7.21
C GLU A 497 -9.05 11.17 7.12
N VAL A 498 -8.01 10.48 6.64
CA VAL A 498 -7.96 9.01 6.51
C VAL A 498 -8.00 8.30 7.88
N HIS A 499 -7.21 8.76 8.85
CA HIS A 499 -7.18 8.12 10.17
C HIS A 499 -8.53 8.23 10.91
N LYS A 500 -9.37 9.22 10.58
CA LYS A 500 -10.72 9.36 11.13
C LYS A 500 -11.73 8.39 10.49
N GLU A 501 -11.48 7.92 9.27
CA GLU A 501 -12.33 6.93 8.60
C GLU A 501 -12.04 5.50 9.10
N GLU A 502 -10.76 5.17 9.31
CA GLU A 502 -10.34 3.85 9.79
C GLU A 502 -10.56 3.64 11.30
N ALA A 503 -10.74 4.73 12.04
CA ALA A 503 -11.06 4.71 13.46
C ALA A 503 -12.32 5.55 13.74
N PRO A 504 -13.53 5.01 13.56
CA PRO A 504 -14.77 5.73 13.81
C PRO A 504 -14.87 6.31 15.22
N TRP A 505 -14.23 5.71 16.22
CA TRP A 505 -14.13 6.21 17.59
C TRP A 505 -13.33 7.51 17.75
N LEU A 506 -12.55 7.92 16.74
CA LEU A 506 -11.92 9.25 16.68
C LEU A 506 -12.90 10.33 16.17
N ARG A 507 -14.06 9.96 15.60
CA ARG A 507 -15.19 10.92 15.43
C ARG A 507 -15.77 11.31 16.78
N ASP A 508 -15.68 10.41 17.76
CA ASP A 508 -16.11 10.64 19.14
C ASP A 508 -15.01 11.37 19.92
N ALA A 509 -14.54 12.50 19.41
CA ALA A 509 -14.19 13.56 20.35
C ALA A 509 -15.48 13.78 21.17
N PRO A 510 -15.45 13.65 22.52
CA PRO A 510 -16.66 13.69 23.31
C PRO A 510 -17.37 14.99 22.96
N ASP A 511 -18.55 14.87 22.37
CA ASP A 511 -19.39 16.01 22.07
C ASP A 511 -19.61 16.72 23.40
N TRP A 512 -18.90 17.84 23.59
CA TRP A 512 -18.86 18.55 24.86
C TRP A 512 -20.29 18.90 25.29
N GLN A 513 -21.21 19.08 24.34
CA GLN A 513 -22.63 19.30 24.63
C GLN A 513 -23.26 18.10 25.35
N ASN A 514 -23.02 16.87 24.90
CA ASN A 514 -23.56 15.67 25.54
C ASN A 514 -22.90 15.41 26.90
N PHE A 515 -21.60 15.69 27.05
CA PHE A 515 -20.91 15.59 28.33
C PHE A 515 -21.50 16.55 29.38
N PHE A 516 -21.76 17.81 29.00
CA PHE A 516 -22.41 18.77 29.90
C PHE A 516 -23.86 18.40 30.22
N LEU A 517 -24.60 17.82 29.27
CA LEU A 517 -25.98 17.34 29.51
C LEU A 517 -26.02 16.18 30.50
N VAL A 518 -25.10 15.21 30.41
CA VAL A 518 -25.01 14.09 31.35
C VAL A 518 -24.63 14.58 32.76
N LEU A 519 -23.67 15.51 32.87
CA LEU A 519 -23.33 16.12 34.16
C LEU A 519 -24.47 16.91 34.77
N LEU A 520 -25.25 17.64 33.95
CA LEU A 520 -26.46 18.32 34.38
C LEU A 520 -27.50 17.30 34.91
N PHE A 521 -27.69 16.19 34.20
CA PHE A 521 -28.66 15.16 34.59
C PHE A 521 -28.25 14.46 35.89
N LEU A 522 -26.97 14.12 36.06
CA LEU A 522 -26.43 13.58 37.31
C LEU A 522 -26.55 14.60 38.46
N GLY A 523 -26.31 15.88 38.19
CA GLY A 523 -26.52 16.97 39.15
C GLY A 523 -27.98 17.09 39.60
N ILE A 524 -28.93 16.98 38.67
CA ILE A 524 -30.38 17.00 38.97
C ILE A 524 -30.76 15.77 39.80
N ILE A 525 -30.26 14.58 39.47
CA ILE A 525 -30.52 13.35 40.24
C ILE A 525 -29.97 13.48 41.65
N ALA A 526 -28.74 13.98 41.81
CA ALA A 526 -28.14 14.21 43.12
C ALA A 526 -28.93 15.25 43.93
N ALA A 527 -29.36 16.35 43.32
CA ALA A 527 -30.18 17.37 43.96
C ALA A 527 -31.56 16.80 44.39
N CYS A 528 -32.19 15.98 43.55
CA CYS A 528 -33.43 15.29 43.89
C CYS A 528 -33.23 14.30 45.04
N ALA A 529 -32.15 13.54 45.04
CA ALA A 529 -31.83 12.60 46.12
C ALA A 529 -31.58 13.34 47.44
N VAL A 530 -30.85 14.45 47.42
CA VAL A 530 -30.62 15.31 48.59
C VAL A 530 -31.94 15.91 49.08
N ALA A 531 -32.79 16.42 48.19
CA ALA A 531 -34.09 16.96 48.56
C ALA A 531 -35.02 15.89 49.16
N LEU A 532 -34.99 14.66 48.61
CA LEU A 532 -35.76 13.53 49.13
C LEU A 532 -35.24 13.10 50.51
N TYR A 533 -33.92 12.99 50.66
CA TYR A 533 -33.27 12.71 51.93
C TYR A 533 -33.65 13.76 52.98
N TYR A 534 -33.60 15.06 52.63
CA TYR A 534 -33.95 16.14 53.54
C TYR A 534 -35.43 16.11 53.93
N ARG A 535 -36.34 15.76 53.00
CA ARG A 535 -37.76 15.57 53.32
C ARG A 535 -37.99 14.41 54.27
N ILE A 536 -37.34 13.27 54.05
CA ILE A 536 -37.45 12.08 54.91
C ILE A 536 -36.85 12.36 56.29
N ALA A 537 -35.66 12.97 56.35
CA ALA A 537 -35.01 13.35 57.60
C ALA A 537 -35.86 14.33 58.42
N LYS A 538 -36.43 15.35 57.77
CA LYS A 538 -37.35 16.30 58.41
C LYS A 538 -38.60 15.61 58.98
N GLN A 539 -39.16 14.64 58.26
CA GLN A 539 -40.32 13.88 58.75
C GLN A 539 -39.97 13.00 59.96
N ARG A 540 -38.81 12.36 59.96
CA ARG A 540 -38.34 11.56 61.12
C ARG A 540 -38.09 12.44 62.34
N LEU A 541 -37.42 13.58 62.16
CA LEU A 541 -37.14 14.52 63.25
C LEU A 541 -38.44 15.09 63.86
N LEU A 542 -39.44 15.40 63.03
CA LEU A 542 -40.76 15.85 63.51
C LEU A 542 -41.49 14.77 64.30
N GLN A 543 -41.31 13.49 63.97
CA GLN A 543 -41.91 12.38 64.71
C GLN A 543 -41.24 12.17 66.06
N GLU A 544 -39.90 12.24 66.11
CA GLU A 544 -39.12 12.14 67.36
C GLU A 544 -39.45 13.30 68.31
N VAL A 545 -39.43 14.55 67.84
CA VAL A 545 -39.81 15.72 68.64
C VAL A 545 -41.25 15.61 69.14
N ARG A 546 -42.19 15.11 68.32
CA ARG A 546 -43.58 14.93 68.75
C ARG A 546 -43.72 13.86 69.82
N GLN A 547 -42.91 12.79 69.76
CA GLN A 547 -42.90 11.75 70.78
C GLN A 547 -42.33 12.27 72.10
N GLU A 548 -41.21 12.98 72.07
CA GLU A 548 -40.61 13.61 73.27
C GLU A 548 -41.56 14.62 73.92
N VAL A 549 -42.13 15.54 73.12
CA VAL A 549 -43.11 16.51 73.62
C VAL A 549 -44.36 15.82 74.20
N SER A 550 -44.83 14.73 73.58
CA SER A 550 -45.97 13.98 74.13
C SER A 550 -45.65 13.28 75.46
N ALA A 551 -44.42 12.80 75.63
CA ALA A 551 -43.97 12.17 76.86
C ALA A 551 -43.80 13.19 78.00
N GLU A 552 -43.25 14.37 77.71
CA GLU A 552 -43.16 15.46 78.69
C GLU A 552 -44.55 15.97 79.12
N ILE A 553 -45.48 16.14 78.16
CA ILE A 553 -46.86 16.54 78.48
C ILE A 553 -47.55 15.48 79.35
N GLN A 554 -47.37 14.19 79.07
CA GLN A 554 -47.93 13.13 79.91
C GLN A 554 -47.35 13.14 81.33
N GLN A 555 -46.04 13.39 81.49
CA GLN A 555 -45.43 13.53 82.82
C GLN A 555 -46.00 14.70 83.59
N GLN A 556 -46.18 15.87 82.95
CA GLN A 556 -46.80 17.03 83.61
C GLN A 556 -48.26 16.78 84.00
N ILE A 557 -49.02 16.10 83.14
CA ILE A 557 -50.40 15.71 83.44
C ILE A 557 -50.45 14.73 84.62
N GLN A 558 -49.55 13.75 84.68
CA GLN A 558 -49.51 12.78 85.78
C GLN A 558 -49.19 13.48 87.12
N GLN A 559 -48.22 14.39 87.14
CA GLN A 559 -47.92 15.20 88.32
C GLN A 559 -49.10 16.09 88.75
N TYR A 560 -49.86 16.64 87.78
CA TYR A 560 -51.07 17.40 88.07
C TYR A 560 -52.17 16.54 88.71
N TYR A 561 -52.32 15.28 88.27
CA TYR A 561 -53.28 14.36 88.89
C TYR A 561 -52.85 13.92 90.28
N GLU A 562 -51.57 13.60 90.51
CA GLU A 562 -51.04 13.22 91.83
C GLU A 562 -51.23 14.33 92.87
N MET A 563 -50.99 15.61 92.51
CA MET A 563 -51.28 16.75 93.40
C MET A 563 -52.76 16.92 93.75
N ASN A 564 -53.67 16.41 92.89
CA ASN A 564 -55.12 16.50 93.11
C ASN A 564 -55.70 15.26 93.80
N GLU A 565 -55.03 14.10 93.72
CA GLU A 565 -55.48 12.84 94.30
C GLU A 565 -55.21 12.75 95.83
N GLU A 566 -54.25 13.51 96.36
CA GLU A 566 -54.09 13.72 97.82
C GLU A 566 -55.33 14.36 98.49
N ARG A 567 -56.32 14.82 97.71
CA ARG A 567 -57.56 15.42 98.23
C ARG A 567 -58.77 14.47 98.29
N ALA A 568 -58.65 13.17 98.00
CA ALA A 568 -59.81 12.25 97.94
C ALA A 568 -59.79 11.10 98.98
N PRO A 569 -60.86 10.89 99.80
CA PRO A 569 -60.93 9.86 100.85
C PRO A 569 -61.44 8.47 100.36
N PRO A 570 -61.16 7.35 101.08
CA PRO A 570 -61.33 5.99 100.53
C PRO A 570 -62.66 5.31 100.90
N ALA A 571 -63.17 4.47 99.99
CA ALA A 571 -64.29 3.53 100.18
C ALA A 571 -64.21 2.42 99.11
N ARG A 572 -64.71 1.17 99.24
CA ARG A 572 -65.15 0.25 100.31
C ARG A 572 -65.30 -1.12 99.59
N SER A 573 -65.09 -2.24 100.29
CA SER A 573 -65.08 -3.62 99.78
C SER A 573 -66.45 -4.33 99.73
N GLY A 574 -66.63 -5.27 98.79
CA GLY A 574 -67.70 -6.31 98.72
C GLY A 574 -68.19 -6.53 97.27
N LEU A 575 -68.54 -7.71 96.74
CA LEU A 575 -68.84 -9.02 97.31
C LEU A 575 -68.79 -10.13 96.20
N GLU A 576 -68.71 -11.37 96.64
CA GLU A 576 -68.47 -12.68 95.99
C GLU A 576 -69.40 -13.12 94.82
N ARG A 577 -68.87 -13.99 93.94
CA ARG A 577 -69.61 -14.78 92.93
C ARG A 577 -69.39 -16.29 93.17
N GLN A 578 -70.43 -17.11 92.93
CA GLN A 578 -70.28 -18.53 92.58
C GLN A 578 -71.08 -18.87 91.31
N PRO A 579 -70.63 -19.86 90.49
CA PRO A 579 -71.21 -20.16 89.18
C PRO A 579 -71.97 -21.51 89.12
N LEU A 580 -72.91 -21.65 88.19
CA LEU A 580 -73.42 -22.93 87.69
C LEU A 580 -73.64 -22.86 86.15
N VAL A 581 -73.03 -23.83 85.47
CA VAL A 581 -73.07 -24.26 84.04
C VAL A 581 -74.22 -25.30 83.92
N PRO A 582 -74.89 -25.67 82.78
CA PRO A 582 -74.69 -25.68 81.30
C PRO A 582 -73.88 -24.67 80.50
#